data_AF-A0AAV1WP04-F1
#
_entry.id   AF-A0AAV1WP04-F1
#
_cell.length_a   1.000
_cell.length_b   1.000
_cell.length_c   1.000
_cell.angle_alpha   90.00
_cell.angle_beta   90.00
_cell.angle_gamma   90.00
#
_symmetry.space_group_name_H-M   'P 1'
#
loop_
_entity.id
_entity.type
_entity.pdbx_description
1 polymer ?
#
loop_
_entity_poly.entity_id
_entity_poly.type
_entity_poly.pdbx_seq_one_letter_code
_entity_poly.pdbx_strand_id
1 'polypeptide(L)'
;MYILFIEIPSSDFGVEEDRVNHLPSFQKFVNKKRVIGRKIEASGIPYTFVSVSYLGAYFINNLLHPYEKVYNITVYGNGKLKVHGDYTEDIGTKVDRSADEPIARTPAEIVGA
;
A
#
# COMPACT_ATOMS: atom_id res chain seq x y z
N MET A 1 -4.26 -0.94 -25.08
CA MET A 1 -3.68 -0.54 -23.79
C MET A 1 -2.87 -1.73 -23.31
N TYR A 2 -1.57 -1.74 -23.56
CA TYR A 2 -0.72 -2.87 -23.15
C TYR A 2 -0.44 -2.70 -21.67
N ILE A 3 -1.17 -3.43 -20.83
CA ILE A 3 -0.73 -3.72 -19.47
C ILE A 3 0.48 -4.62 -19.66
N LEU A 4 1.64 -4.00 -19.78
CA LEU A 4 2.90 -4.71 -19.80
C LEU A 4 3.05 -5.27 -18.38
N PHE A 5 2.65 -6.54 -18.23
CA PHE A 5 3.15 -7.42 -17.19
C PHE A 5 4.67 -7.58 -17.40
N ILE A 6 5.43 -6.49 -17.25
CA ILE A 6 6.83 -6.63 -16.87
C ILE A 6 6.74 -7.24 -15.50
N GLU A 7 7.21 -8.48 -15.33
CA GLU A 7 7.42 -9.08 -14.03
C GLU A 7 8.01 -8.02 -13.09
N ILE A 8 7.21 -7.63 -12.08
CA ILE A 8 7.43 -6.57 -11.06
C ILE A 8 6.93 -5.15 -11.47
N PRO A 9 5.63 -4.81 -11.24
CA PRO A 9 5.29 -3.45 -10.79
C PRO A 9 4.03 -3.36 -9.90
N SER A 10 3.47 -4.46 -9.38
CA SER A 10 2.28 -4.47 -8.50
C SER A 10 2.64 -4.81 -7.06
N SER A 11 3.66 -4.14 -6.50
CA SER A 11 4.14 -4.42 -5.13
C SER A 11 3.97 -3.24 -4.18
N ASP A 12 3.27 -2.19 -4.59
CA ASP A 12 3.00 -0.98 -3.80
C ASP A 12 1.88 -1.19 -2.76
N PHE A 13 1.45 -2.43 -2.52
CA PHE A 13 0.29 -2.74 -1.68
C PHE A 13 0.53 -2.51 -0.17
N GLY A 14 0.72 -1.26 0.23
CA GLY A 14 0.92 -0.82 1.59
C GLY A 14 0.89 0.71 1.69
N VAL A 15 1.77 1.24 2.53
CA VAL A 15 1.91 2.68 2.78
C VAL A 15 2.39 3.45 1.56
N GLU A 16 1.80 4.62 1.32
CA GLU A 16 2.26 5.55 0.28
C GLU A 16 3.69 5.99 0.59
N GLU A 17 4.63 5.53 -0.24
CA GLU A 17 6.04 5.55 0.13
C GLU A 17 6.64 6.93 0.12
N ASP A 18 6.10 7.91 -0.59
CA ASP A 18 6.70 9.24 -0.75
C ASP A 18 6.30 10.22 0.37
N ARG A 19 5.22 9.94 1.11
CA ARG A 19 4.69 10.79 2.19
C ARG A 19 5.11 10.37 3.59
N VAL A 20 5.60 9.14 3.77
CA VAL A 20 5.97 8.62 5.10
C VAL A 20 7.43 8.21 5.20
N ASN A 21 7.99 8.42 6.40
CA ASN A 21 9.31 7.94 6.78
C ASN A 21 9.17 6.94 7.93
N HIS A 22 9.95 5.87 7.86
CA HIS A 22 9.89 4.75 8.77
C HIS A 22 11.21 4.56 9.53
N LEU A 23 11.18 3.64 10.49
CA LEU A 23 12.39 3.18 11.15
C LEU A 23 13.38 2.59 10.13
N PRO A 24 14.70 2.68 10.39
CA PRO A 24 15.74 2.31 9.42
C PRO A 24 15.64 0.89 8.86
N SER A 25 15.11 -0.06 9.64
CA SER A 25 14.90 -1.45 9.20
C SER A 25 13.89 -1.53 8.06
N PHE A 26 12.76 -0.82 8.18
CA PHE A 26 11.69 -0.83 7.17
C PHE A 26 11.96 0.16 6.03
N GLN A 27 12.59 1.30 6.32
CA GLN A 27 12.90 2.33 5.32
C GLN A 27 13.75 1.79 4.16
N LYS A 28 14.60 0.78 4.41
CA LYS A 28 15.39 0.12 3.35
C LYS A 28 14.50 -0.54 2.29
N PHE A 29 13.36 -1.10 2.66
CA PHE A 29 12.42 -1.72 1.71
C PHE A 29 11.63 -0.67 0.94
N VAL A 30 11.16 0.37 1.64
CA VAL A 30 10.46 1.52 1.06
C VAL A 30 11.34 2.24 0.03
N ASN A 31 12.62 2.46 0.36
CA ASN A 31 13.56 3.08 -0.58
C ASN A 31 13.77 2.26 -1.86
N LYS A 32 13.75 0.92 -1.78
CA LYS A 32 13.84 0.07 -2.99
C LYS A 32 12.64 0.29 -3.91
N LYS A 33 11.44 0.46 -3.34
CA LYS A 33 10.22 0.74 -4.10
C LYS A 33 10.25 2.13 -4.74
N ARG A 34 10.67 3.17 -4.00
CA ARG A 34 10.86 4.52 -4.55
C ARG A 34 11.77 4.51 -5.78
N VAL A 35 12.87 3.74 -5.76
CA VAL A 35 13.77 3.60 -6.92
C VAL A 35 13.06 3.01 -8.14
N ILE A 36 12.17 2.03 -7.95
CA ILE A 36 11.36 1.47 -9.03
C ILE A 36 10.36 2.52 -9.54
N GLY A 37 9.69 3.24 -8.63
CA GLY A 37 8.75 4.31 -8.99
C GLY A 37 9.38 5.38 -9.88
N ARG A 38 10.59 5.86 -9.52
CA ARG A 38 11.33 6.84 -10.33
C ARG A 38 11.75 6.31 -11.71
N LYS A 39 12.04 5.01 -11.83
CA LYS A 39 12.33 4.39 -13.14
C LYS A 39 11.08 4.29 -14.01
N ILE A 40 9.93 4.00 -13.42
CA ILE A 40 8.63 3.95 -14.11
C ILE A 40 8.27 5.36 -14.61
N GLU A 41 8.38 6.38 -13.76
CA GLU A 41 8.16 7.79 -14.15
C GLU A 41 9.05 8.21 -15.32
N ALA A 42 10.33 7.87 -15.26
CA ALA A 42 11.29 8.21 -16.31
C ALA A 42 11.04 7.46 -17.64
N SER A 43 10.30 6.34 -17.61
CA SER A 43 10.02 5.55 -18.82
C SER A 43 8.99 6.20 -19.76
N GLY A 44 8.20 7.16 -19.26
CA GLY A 44 7.11 7.80 -20.01
C GLY A 44 5.92 6.87 -20.31
N ILE A 45 5.92 5.63 -19.78
CA ILE A 45 4.81 4.69 -19.88
C ILE A 45 3.71 5.12 -18.90
N PRO A 46 2.42 5.09 -19.28
CA PRO A 46 1.32 5.32 -18.34
C PRO A 46 1.38 4.34 -17.17
N TYR A 47 1.26 4.85 -15.94
CA TYR A 47 1.34 4.06 -14.72
C TYR A 47 0.30 4.53 -13.71
N THR A 48 -0.04 3.64 -12.78
CA THR A 48 -0.88 3.93 -11.61
C THR A 48 -0.20 3.31 -10.40
N PHE A 49 0.14 4.13 -9.40
CA PHE A 49 0.56 3.65 -8.08
C PHE A 49 -0.68 3.48 -7.21
N VAL A 50 -0.93 2.24 -6.77
CA VAL A 50 -2.09 1.93 -5.92
C VAL A 50 -1.60 1.66 -4.50
N SER A 51 -1.73 2.67 -3.64
CA SER A 51 -1.57 2.47 -2.19
C SER A 51 -2.84 1.86 -1.63
N VAL A 52 -2.75 0.61 -1.18
CA VAL A 52 -3.80 0.00 -0.34
C VAL A 52 -3.30 -0.02 1.08
N SER A 53 -4.13 0.47 2.01
CA SER A 53 -3.66 0.77 3.36
C SER A 53 -3.06 -0.46 4.04
N TYR A 54 -3.90 -1.42 4.42
CA TYR A 54 -3.48 -2.56 5.21
C TYR A 54 -4.35 -3.77 4.87
N LEU A 55 -3.72 -4.94 4.71
CA LEU A 55 -4.36 -6.23 4.45
C LEU A 55 -5.16 -6.73 5.67
N GLY A 56 -6.44 -6.38 5.75
CA GLY A 56 -7.33 -6.60 6.89
C GLY A 56 -7.28 -7.99 7.52
N ALA A 57 -7.22 -9.06 6.73
CA ALA A 57 -7.11 -10.41 7.28
C ALA A 57 -5.72 -10.69 7.89
N TYR A 58 -4.65 -10.16 7.29
CA TYR A 58 -3.28 -10.43 7.70
C TYR A 58 -2.99 -9.88 9.11
N PHE A 59 -3.28 -8.61 9.42
CA PHE A 59 -2.98 -8.11 10.79
C PHE A 59 -4.07 -8.47 11.79
N ILE A 60 -5.33 -8.75 11.41
CA ILE A 60 -6.30 -9.32 12.36
C ILE A 60 -5.75 -10.65 12.88
N ASN A 61 -5.22 -11.48 11.97
CA ASN A 61 -4.61 -12.75 12.34
C ASN A 61 -3.31 -12.62 13.16
N ASN A 62 -2.51 -11.57 12.92
CA ASN A 62 -1.25 -11.34 13.66
C ASN A 62 -1.42 -10.53 14.96
N LEU A 63 -2.47 -9.74 15.11
CA LEU A 63 -2.70 -8.90 16.30
C LEU A 63 -3.64 -9.57 17.29
N LEU A 64 -4.68 -10.26 16.79
CA LEU A 64 -5.74 -10.84 17.63
C LEU A 64 -5.63 -12.36 17.78
N HIS A 65 -4.86 -13.03 16.92
CA HIS A 65 -4.71 -14.49 16.92
C HIS A 65 -6.05 -15.23 17.12
N PRO A 66 -7.09 -14.96 16.31
CA PRO A 66 -8.46 -15.44 16.56
C PRO A 66 -8.60 -16.97 16.53
N TYR A 67 -7.60 -17.67 16.02
CA TYR A 67 -7.50 -19.13 15.95
C TYR A 67 -6.84 -19.75 17.20
N GLU A 68 -6.31 -18.95 18.12
CA GLU A 68 -5.68 -19.40 19.36
C GLU A 68 -6.53 -19.02 20.58
N LYS A 69 -6.48 -19.83 21.64
CA LYS A 69 -7.08 -19.48 22.93
C LYS A 69 -6.13 -18.56 23.71
N VAL A 70 -6.05 -17.31 23.27
CA VAL A 70 -5.23 -16.29 23.92
C VAL A 70 -6.08 -15.48 24.88
N TYR A 71 -5.60 -15.31 26.12
CA TYR A 71 -6.29 -14.53 27.15
C TYR A 71 -5.82 -13.07 27.23
N ASN A 72 -4.73 -12.75 26.53
CA ASN A 72 -4.09 -11.43 26.52
C ASN A 72 -3.88 -10.99 25.07
N ILE A 73 -4.08 -9.69 24.81
CA ILE A 73 -3.83 -9.08 23.50
C ILE A 73 -2.67 -8.09 23.66
N THR A 74 -1.70 -8.17 22.76
CA THR A 74 -0.56 -7.24 22.74
C THR A 74 -0.95 -5.94 22.05
N VAL A 75 -0.80 -4.82 22.75
CA VAL A 75 -1.00 -3.48 22.19
C VAL A 75 0.35 -2.82 21.94
N TYR A 76 0.63 -2.46 20.69
CA TYR A 76 1.85 -1.75 20.31
C TYR A 76 1.68 -0.24 20.55
N GLY A 77 2.59 0.36 21.33
CA GLY A 77 2.52 1.77 21.69
C GLY A 77 1.38 2.08 22.66
N ASN A 78 0.58 3.11 22.38
CA ASN A 78 -0.53 3.55 23.24
C ASN A 78 -1.92 3.10 22.75
N GLY A 79 -2.01 2.39 21.62
CA GLY A 79 -3.26 1.88 21.07
C GLY A 79 -4.24 2.94 20.52
N LYS A 80 -3.85 4.21 20.41
CA LYS A 80 -4.73 5.31 19.96
C LYS A 80 -4.60 5.65 18.49
N LEU A 81 -3.61 5.06 17.80
CA LEU A 81 -3.39 5.31 16.38
C LEU A 81 -4.56 4.75 15.57
N LYS A 82 -5.12 5.58 14.68
CA LYS A 82 -6.15 5.15 13.75
C LYS A 82 -5.49 4.43 12.57
N VAL A 83 -6.02 3.27 12.22
CA VAL A 83 -5.58 2.48 11.07
C VAL A 83 -6.80 2.16 10.20
N HIS A 84 -6.59 2.17 8.88
CA HIS A 84 -7.58 1.74 7.91
C HIS A 84 -7.10 0.41 7.31
N GLY A 85 -7.97 -0.59 7.28
CA GLY A 85 -7.70 -1.89 6.69
C GLY A 85 -8.80 -2.26 5.71
N ASP A 86 -8.39 -2.79 4.56
CA ASP A 86 -9.30 -3.30 3.56
C ASP A 86 -9.28 -4.82 3.57
N TYR A 87 -10.40 -5.44 3.22
CA TYR A 87 -10.41 -6.87 2.99
C TYR A 87 -9.70 -7.19 1.66
N THR A 88 -9.05 -8.35 1.58
CA THR A 88 -8.20 -8.70 0.43
C THR A 88 -8.97 -8.77 -0.88
N GLU A 89 -10.23 -9.16 -0.84
CA GLU A 89 -11.11 -9.21 -2.02
C GLU A 89 -11.48 -7.81 -2.52
N ASP A 90 -11.65 -6.84 -1.61
CA ASP A 90 -11.92 -5.45 -1.96
C ASP A 90 -10.71 -4.78 -2.61
N ILE A 91 -9.50 -5.15 -2.17
CA ILE A 91 -8.25 -4.68 -2.76
C ILE A 91 -8.16 -5.07 -4.24
N GLY A 92 -8.48 -6.33 -4.58
CA GLY A 92 -8.51 -6.79 -5.98
C GLY A 92 -9.45 -5.93 -6.83
N THR A 93 -10.66 -5.69 -6.32
CA THR A 93 -11.66 -4.86 -7.01
C THR A 93 -11.18 -3.41 -7.20
N LYS A 94 -10.51 -2.82 -6.20
CA LYS A 94 -9.94 -1.46 -6.30
C LYS A 94 -8.83 -1.38 -7.35
N VAL A 95 -7.98 -2.40 -7.42
CA VAL A 95 -6.87 -2.47 -8.39
C VAL A 95 -7.41 -2.59 -9.81
N ASP A 96 -8.33 -3.53 -10.05
CA ASP A 96 -8.93 -3.75 -11.37
C ASP A 96 -9.61 -2.48 -11.88
N ARG A 97 -10.41 -1.82 -11.02
CA ARG A 97 -11.06 -0.55 -11.38
C ARG A 97 -10.04 0.53 -11.74
N SER A 98 -8.97 0.66 -10.95
CA SER A 98 -7.95 1.69 -11.17
C SER A 98 -7.14 1.46 -12.46
N ALA A 99 -7.11 0.24 -12.98
CA ALA A 99 -6.44 -0.08 -14.24
C ALA A 99 -7.26 0.38 -15.46
N ASP A 100 -8.59 0.40 -15.35
CA ASP A 100 -9.51 0.77 -16.43
C ASP A 100 -9.89 2.26 -16.42
N GLU A 101 -9.65 2.97 -15.31
CA GLU A 101 -9.97 4.40 -15.19
C GLU A 101 -9.02 5.28 -16.03
N PRO A 102 -9.54 6.18 -16.89
CA PRO A 102 -8.69 7.11 -17.63
C PRO A 102 -7.99 8.06 -16.65
N ILE A 103 -6.66 8.15 -16.78
CA ILE A 103 -5.81 8.97 -15.91
C ILE A 103 -6.20 10.45 -16.09
N ALA A 104 -7.04 10.99 -15.22
CA ALA A 104 -7.15 12.42 -15.05
C ALA A 104 -5.81 12.90 -14.48
N ARG A 105 -5.04 13.67 -15.25
CA ARG A 105 -3.86 14.37 -14.75
C ARG A 105 -4.29 15.47 -13.79
N THR A 106 -4.79 15.10 -12.61
CA THR A 106 -4.81 16.02 -11.49
C THR A 106 -3.41 15.96 -10.87
N PRO A 107 -2.67 17.08 -10.83
CA PRO A 107 -1.49 17.17 -9.99
C PRO A 107 -1.88 16.70 -8.60
N ALA A 108 -1.02 15.92 -7.94
CA ALA A 108 -1.25 15.45 -6.59
C ALA A 108 -1.63 16.67 -5.71
N GLU A 109 -2.93 16.83 -5.46
CA GLU A 109 -3.38 17.78 -4.46
C GLU A 109 -2.80 17.26 -3.15
N ILE A 110 -1.96 18.11 -2.55
CA ILE A 110 -1.67 18.00 -1.14
C ILE A 110 -3.01 18.31 -0.46
N VAL A 111 -3.81 17.26 -0.23
CA VAL A 111 -4.89 17.30 0.75
C VAL A 111 -4.18 17.34 2.09
N GLY A 112 -3.82 18.55 2.50
CA GLY A 112 -3.19 18.87 3.75
C GLY A 112 -4.15 19.53 4.73
N ALA A 113 -3.59 19.73 5.92
CA ALA A 113 -4.08 20.47 7.09
C ALA A 113 -4.94 19.67 8.07
#